data_AF-A0A9P6MI77-F1
#
_entry.id   AF-A0A9P6MI77-F1
#
_cell.length_a   1.000
_cell.length_b   1.000
_cell.length_c   1.000
_cell.angle_alpha   90.00
_cell.angle_beta   90.00
_cell.angle_gamma   90.00
#
_symmetry.space_group_name_H-M   'P 1'
#
loop_
_entity.id
_entity.type
_entity.pdbx_description
1 polymer ?
#
loop_
_entity_poly.entity_id
_entity_poly.type
_entity_poly.pdbx_seq_one_letter_code
_entity_poly.pdbx_strand_id
1 'polypeptide(L)'
;MADDAGNWCLIESDPGVFTGLIKGIGVSGVQVEEIYSIDKEILEELKPVHGLIFLFKWEGRSPANAPGPQAPIEYDSDSVFFAQQVIPNACATQAILSILLNSPNIDLGEELTNFKSFVSDFPAE
;
A
#
# COMPACT_ATOMS: atom_id res chain seq x y z
N MET A 1 27.46 15.24 11.39
CA MET A 1 26.83 14.50 10.26
C MET A 1 26.06 13.32 10.83
N ALA A 2 25.01 13.60 11.58
CA ALA A 2 24.19 12.62 12.28
C ALA A 2 22.79 13.24 12.41
N ASP A 3 22.01 13.17 11.32
CA ASP A 3 20.61 13.61 11.31
C ASP A 3 19.76 12.88 10.25
N ASP A 4 20.29 11.84 9.59
CA ASP A 4 19.59 11.17 8.47
C ASP A 4 19.20 9.72 8.78
N ALA A 5 19.45 9.23 10.00
CA ALA A 5 19.26 7.82 10.37
C ALA A 5 17.79 7.41 10.64
N GLY A 6 16.82 8.26 10.28
CA GLY A 6 15.39 8.01 10.51
C GLY A 6 14.45 8.65 9.50
N ASN A 7 14.98 9.23 8.42
CA ASN A 7 14.15 9.89 7.41
C ASN A 7 13.77 8.92 6.28
N TRP A 8 12.52 8.97 5.84
CA TRP A 8 12.04 8.17 4.72
C TRP A 8 12.35 8.89 3.41
N CYS A 9 12.96 8.16 2.48
CA CYS A 9 13.25 8.68 1.15
C CYS A 9 12.01 8.59 0.26
N LEU A 10 11.86 9.56 -0.64
CA LEU A 10 10.89 9.44 -1.73
C LEU A 10 11.27 8.24 -2.60
N ILE A 11 10.30 7.37 -2.85
CA ILE A 11 10.46 6.20 -3.70
C ILE A 11 9.97 6.57 -5.10
N GLU A 12 10.80 6.29 -6.11
CA GLU A 12 10.43 6.43 -7.51
C GLU A 12 9.24 5.50 -7.83
N SER A 13 8.27 6.02 -8.57
CA SER A 13 7.07 5.28 -8.99
C SER A 13 7.37 4.34 -10.15
N ASP A 14 8.26 3.37 -9.92
CA ASP A 14 8.70 2.38 -10.89
C ASP A 14 8.29 0.98 -10.43
N PRO A 15 7.68 0.16 -11.31
CA PRO A 15 7.24 -1.20 -10.95
C PRO A 15 8.41 -2.10 -10.52
N GLY A 16 9.61 -1.91 -11.09
CA GLY A 16 10.82 -2.64 -10.71
C GLY A 16 11.30 -2.27 -9.31
N VAL A 17 11.28 -0.99 -8.96
CA VAL A 17 11.59 -0.51 -7.59
C VAL A 17 10.60 -1.09 -6.59
N PHE A 18 9.30 -1.07 -6.88
CA PHE A 18 8.28 -1.62 -5.98
C PHE A 18 8.41 -3.13 -5.83
N THR A 19 8.64 -3.86 -6.93
CA THR A 19 8.89 -5.30 -6.90
C THR A 19 10.15 -5.64 -6.10
N GLY A 20 11.22 -4.85 -6.27
CA GLY A 20 12.45 -4.98 -5.48
C GLY A 20 12.23 -4.75 -3.99
N LEU A 21 11.42 -3.75 -3.64
CA LEU A 21 11.04 -3.44 -2.25
C LEU A 21 10.26 -4.59 -1.61
N ILE A 22 9.22 -5.10 -2.29
CA ILE A 22 8.42 -6.25 -1.82
C ILE A 22 9.33 -7.46 -1.56
N LYS A 23 10.22 -7.76 -2.50
CA LYS A 23 11.19 -8.85 -2.35
C LYS A 23 12.17 -8.59 -1.20
N GLY A 24 12.63 -7.35 -1.03
CA GLY A 24 13.55 -6.95 0.04
C GLY A 24 12.94 -7.08 1.44
N ILE A 25 11.62 -6.92 1.56
CA ILE A 25 10.85 -7.14 2.79
C ILE A 25 10.68 -8.64 3.12
N GLY A 26 10.95 -9.54 2.16
CA GLY A 26 10.88 -10.99 2.35
C GLY A 26 9.63 -11.65 1.75
N VAL A 27 8.81 -10.89 1.03
CA VAL A 27 7.59 -11.38 0.37
C VAL A 27 7.96 -12.01 -0.97
N SER A 28 7.32 -13.14 -1.31
CA SER A 28 7.59 -13.86 -2.56
C SER A 28 6.30 -14.17 -3.34
N GLY A 29 6.45 -14.50 -4.62
CA GLY A 29 5.32 -14.90 -5.47
C GLY A 29 4.45 -13.77 -6.01
N VAL A 30 4.85 -12.51 -5.81
CA VAL A 30 4.17 -11.33 -6.34
C VAL A 30 5.13 -10.34 -6.99
N GLN A 31 4.61 -9.53 -7.90
CA GLN A 31 5.31 -8.44 -8.56
C GLN A 31 4.36 -7.26 -8.74
N VAL A 32 4.93 -6.09 -9.06
CA VAL A 32 4.18 -4.90 -9.43
C VAL A 32 4.34 -4.65 -10.92
N GLU A 33 3.23 -4.35 -11.58
CA GLU A 33 3.21 -3.93 -12.97
C GLU A 33 2.53 -2.57 -13.10
N GLU A 34 3.04 -1.76 -14.04
CA GLU A 34 2.41 -0.50 -14.40
C GLU A 34 1.23 -0.76 -15.35
N ILE A 35 0.07 -0.19 -15.02
CA ILE A 35 -1.15 -0.35 -15.81
C ILE A 35 -1.33 0.88 -16.70
N TYR A 36 -1.24 0.68 -18.02
CA TYR A 36 -1.42 1.75 -19.01
C TYR A 36 -2.89 2.02 -19.36
N SER A 37 -3.77 1.04 -19.14
CA SER A 37 -5.22 1.20 -19.33
C SER A 37 -6.00 0.23 -18.44
N ILE A 38 -7.19 0.65 -18.01
CA ILE A 38 -8.10 -0.11 -17.14
C ILE A 38 -9.11 -0.91 -18.00
N ASP A 39 -8.74 -1.19 -19.25
CA ASP A 39 -9.54 -2.01 -20.16
C ASP A 39 -9.61 -3.44 -19.61
N LYS A 40 -10.79 -4.05 -19.77
CA LYS A 40 -11.09 -5.37 -19.19
C LYS A 40 -10.11 -6.41 -19.70
N GLU A 41 -9.73 -6.34 -20.98
CA GLU A 41 -8.84 -7.28 -21.64
C GLU A 41 -7.46 -7.31 -20.98
N ILE A 42 -6.89 -6.13 -20.68
CA ILE A 42 -5.58 -5.99 -20.01
C ILE A 42 -5.66 -6.53 -18.58
N LEU A 43 -6.71 -6.18 -17.84
CA LEU A 43 -6.88 -6.66 -16.48
C LEU A 43 -7.09 -8.17 -16.38
N GLU A 44 -7.67 -8.81 -17.41
CA GLU A 44 -7.78 -10.27 -17.49
C GLU A 44 -6.42 -10.95 -17.69
N GLU A 45 -5.52 -10.35 -18.49
CA GLU A 45 -4.16 -10.87 -18.71
C GLU A 45 -3.29 -10.81 -17.44
N LEU A 46 -3.55 -9.85 -16.56
CA LEU A 46 -2.80 -9.63 -15.31
C LEU A 46 -3.30 -10.48 -14.13
N LYS A 47 -4.30 -11.34 -14.31
CA LYS A 47 -4.84 -12.15 -13.21
C LYS A 47 -3.85 -13.22 -12.74
N PRO A 48 -3.75 -13.48 -11.42
CA PRO A 48 -4.52 -12.85 -10.35
C PRO A 48 -3.98 -11.48 -9.93
N VAL A 49 -4.86 -10.47 -9.85
CA VAL A 49 -4.51 -9.12 -9.34
C VAL A 49 -4.85 -9.07 -7.84
N HIS A 50 -3.85 -8.77 -7.01
CA HIS A 50 -4.00 -8.70 -5.55
C HIS A 50 -4.45 -7.32 -5.04
N GLY A 51 -4.14 -6.26 -5.78
CA GLY A 51 -4.51 -4.89 -5.42
C GLY A 51 -4.04 -3.89 -6.46
N LEU A 52 -4.48 -2.65 -6.32
CA LEU A 52 -4.14 -1.53 -7.20
C LEU A 52 -3.57 -0.38 -6.37
N ILE A 53 -2.46 0.20 -6.83
CA ILE A 53 -1.86 1.39 -6.23
C ILE A 53 -2.11 2.57 -7.17
N PHE A 54 -2.81 3.58 -6.70
CA PHE A 54 -3.03 4.83 -7.44
C PHE A 54 -2.04 5.88 -6.98
N LEU A 55 -1.23 6.37 -7.91
CA LEU A 55 -0.29 7.46 -7.70
C LEU A 55 -0.81 8.70 -8.44
N PHE A 56 -1.03 9.78 -7.70
CA PHE A 56 -1.50 11.03 -8.26
C PHE A 56 -0.82 12.20 -7.57
N LYS A 57 -0.70 13.31 -8.30
CA LYS A 57 -0.23 14.56 -7.72
C LYS A 57 -1.28 15.05 -6.72
N TRP A 58 -0.90 15.16 -5.46
CA TRP A 58 -1.76 15.75 -4.44
C TRP A 58 -1.95 17.25 -4.73
N GLU A 59 -3.20 17.66 -5.00
CA GLU A 59 -3.56 19.06 -5.26
C GLU A 59 -4.09 19.81 -4.03
N GLY A 60 -4.05 19.17 -2.85
CA GLY A 60 -4.65 19.73 -1.63
C GLY A 60 -6.17 19.59 -1.59
N ARG A 61 -6.74 19.89 -0.42
CA ARG A 61 -8.18 20.01 -0.25
C ARG A 61 -8.63 21.38 -0.74
N SER A 62 -8.91 21.51 -2.03
CA SER A 62 -9.78 22.59 -2.52
C SER A 62 -11.21 22.31 -2.03
N PRO A 63 -12.06 23.32 -1.72
CA PRO A 63 -13.47 23.10 -1.42
C PRO A 63 -14.21 22.31 -2.51
N ALA A 64 -13.72 22.38 -3.76
CA ALA A 64 -14.22 21.61 -4.90
C ALA A 64 -13.78 20.12 -4.88
N ASN A 65 -12.70 19.79 -4.15
CA ASN A 65 -12.12 18.45 -3.97
C ASN A 65 -12.28 17.94 -2.53
N ALA A 66 -13.08 18.63 -1.71
CA ALA A 66 -13.44 18.11 -0.40
C ALA A 66 -14.19 16.79 -0.65
N PRO A 67 -13.81 15.68 0.03
CA PRO A 67 -14.63 14.49 -0.05
C PRO A 67 -16.06 14.92 0.28
N GLY A 68 -17.01 14.59 -0.61
CA GLY A 68 -18.43 14.79 -0.34
C GLY A 68 -18.80 14.13 0.99
N PRO A 69 -20.01 14.37 1.53
CA PRO A 69 -20.43 13.74 2.79
C PRO A 69 -20.09 12.25 2.75
N GLN A 70 -19.07 11.86 3.52
CA GLN A 70 -18.66 10.47 3.62
C GLN A 70 -19.78 9.80 4.37
N ALA A 71 -20.56 8.98 3.67
CA ALA A 71 -21.47 8.06 4.33
C ALA A 71 -20.64 7.30 5.37
N PRO A 72 -21.15 7.08 6.58
CA PRO A 72 -20.50 6.19 7.53
C PRO A 72 -20.25 4.87 6.80
N ILE A 73 -18.99 4.57 6.54
CA ILE A 73 -18.63 3.27 5.98
C ILE A 73 -18.67 2.35 7.19
N GLU A 74 -19.74 1.57 7.32
CA GLU A 74 -19.75 0.41 8.21
C GLU A 74 -18.84 -0.63 7.57
N TYR A 75 -17.56 -0.61 7.93
CA TYR A 75 -16.64 -1.70 7.64
C TYR A 75 -16.44 -2.50 8.91
N ASP A 76 -16.33 -3.82 8.76
CA ASP A 76 -15.87 -4.71 9.82
C ASP A 76 -14.38 -4.42 10.05
N SER A 77 -14.10 -3.49 10.96
CA SER A 77 -12.75 -3.01 11.29
C SER A 77 -11.81 -4.15 11.68
N ASP A 78 -12.36 -5.25 12.18
CA ASP A 78 -11.58 -6.35 12.69
C ASP A 78 -10.98 -7.20 11.55
N SER A 79 -11.46 -7.01 10.32
CA SER A 79 -11.05 -7.80 9.15
C SER A 79 -10.06 -7.10 8.21
N VAL A 80 -9.92 -5.77 8.32
CA VAL A 80 -9.13 -4.96 7.38
C VAL A 80 -7.93 -4.34 8.09
N PHE A 81 -6.74 -4.60 7.57
CA PHE A 81 -5.55 -3.86 7.97
C PHE A 81 -5.55 -2.46 7.35
N PHE A 82 -5.49 -1.43 8.18
CA PHE A 82 -5.33 -0.04 7.76
C PHE A 82 -4.41 0.71 8.72
N ALA A 83 -3.52 1.53 8.17
CA ALA A 83 -2.57 2.32 8.95
C ALA A 83 -2.51 3.76 8.43
N GLN A 84 -2.73 4.74 9.31
CA GLN A 84 -2.67 6.15 8.96
C GLN A 84 -1.24 6.58 8.57
N GLN A 85 -1.12 7.42 7.55
CA GLN A 85 0.16 8.04 7.22
C GLN A 85 0.54 9.11 8.24
N VAL A 86 1.58 8.84 9.04
CA VAL A 86 2.13 9.77 10.03
C VAL A 86 3.54 10.28 9.69
N ILE A 87 4.25 9.61 8.76
CA ILE A 87 5.61 9.98 8.33
C ILE A 87 5.60 10.47 6.87
N PRO A 88 6.30 11.58 6.53
CA PRO A 88 6.49 12.01 5.15
C PRO A 88 7.16 10.94 4.30
N ASN A 89 6.89 10.92 2.99
CA ASN A 89 7.54 10.04 2.00
C ASN A 89 7.34 8.51 2.20
N ALA A 90 6.58 8.06 3.20
CA ALA A 90 6.32 6.64 3.45
C ALA A 90 5.16 6.05 2.60
N CYS A 91 4.54 6.85 1.73
CA CYS A 91 3.29 6.49 1.05
C CYS A 91 3.41 5.24 0.17
N ALA A 92 4.51 5.05 -0.55
CA ALA A 92 4.71 3.88 -1.40
C ALA A 92 4.75 2.59 -0.56
N THR A 93 5.52 2.58 0.53
CA THR A 93 5.58 1.43 1.45
C THR A 93 4.23 1.19 2.12
N GLN A 94 3.54 2.24 2.57
CA GLN A 94 2.21 2.09 3.18
C GLN A 94 1.16 1.55 2.19
N ALA A 95 1.19 1.97 0.93
CA ALA A 95 0.31 1.44 -0.10
C ALA A 95 0.58 -0.05 -0.35
N ILE A 96 1.85 -0.45 -0.42
CA ILE A 96 2.26 -1.85 -0.56
C ILE A 96 1.77 -2.69 0.63
N LEU A 97 2.03 -2.23 1.86
CA LEU A 97 1.57 -2.92 3.07
C LEU A 97 0.05 -3.07 3.12
N SER A 98 -0.68 -2.03 2.71
CA SER A 98 -2.14 -2.05 2.65
C SER A 98 -2.68 -3.16 1.74
N ILE A 99 -1.99 -3.48 0.64
CA ILE A 99 -2.39 -4.59 -0.24
C ILE A 99 -1.95 -5.93 0.34
N LEU A 100 -0.68 -6.06 0.71
CA LEU A 100 -0.09 -7.33 1.14
C LEU A 100 -0.77 -7.85 2.41
N LEU A 101 -0.94 -7.00 3.42
CA LEU A 101 -1.50 -7.42 4.72
C LEU A 101 -3.00 -7.73 4.65
N ASN A 102 -3.70 -7.31 3.60
CA ASN A 102 -5.10 -7.65 3.34
C ASN A 102 -5.27 -8.80 2.32
N SER A 103 -4.17 -9.38 1.81
CA SER A 103 -4.22 -10.44 0.81
C SER A 103 -4.00 -11.83 1.44
N PRO A 104 -5.03 -12.68 1.57
CA PRO A 104 -4.90 -13.97 2.26
C PRO A 104 -4.09 -15.02 1.49
N ASN A 105 -3.88 -14.81 0.18
CA ASN A 105 -3.26 -15.78 -0.72
C ASN A 105 -1.79 -15.46 -1.06
N ILE A 106 -1.16 -14.54 -0.33
CA ILE A 106 0.25 -14.16 -0.53
C ILE A 106 1.08 -14.72 0.61
N ASP A 107 2.24 -15.30 0.28
CA ASP A 107 3.27 -15.61 1.27
C ASP A 107 3.99 -14.32 1.69
N LEU A 108 3.64 -13.82 2.87
CA LEU A 108 4.16 -12.59 3.44
C LEU A 108 5.63 -12.70 3.88
N GLY A 109 6.16 -13.92 4.02
CA GLY A 109 7.43 -14.15 4.68
C GLY A 109 7.37 -13.87 6.19
N GLU A 110 8.48 -14.16 6.88
CA GLU A 110 8.58 -14.08 8.34
C GLU A 110 8.39 -12.65 8.86
N GLU A 111 9.06 -11.68 8.24
CA GLU A 111 9.06 -10.28 8.72
C GLU A 111 7.67 -9.64 8.68
N LEU A 112 6.95 -9.71 7.56
CA LEU A 112 5.60 -9.14 7.50
C LEU A 112 4.58 -9.95 8.29
N THR A 113 4.76 -11.26 8.44
CA THR A 113 3.89 -12.07 9.30
C THR A 113 4.04 -11.65 10.77
N ASN A 114 5.28 -11.44 11.22
CA ASN A 114 5.58 -10.93 12.55
C ASN A 114 5.06 -9.51 12.74
N PHE A 115 5.28 -8.63 11.76
CA PHE A 115 4.77 -7.26 11.78
C PHE A 115 3.24 -7.23 11.90
N LYS A 116 2.52 -7.98 11.04
CA LYS A 116 1.06 -8.07 11.07
C LYS A 116 0.53 -8.55 12.42
N SER A 117 1.20 -9.54 13.01
CA SER A 117 0.83 -10.09 14.32
C SER A 117 1.11 -9.10 15.45
N PHE A 118 2.17 -8.31 15.34
CA PHE A 118 2.54 -7.30 16.34
C PHE A 118 1.54 -6.14 16.39
N VAL A 119 1.01 -5.73 15.23
CA VAL A 119 0.10 -4.57 15.12
C VAL A 119 -1.38 -4.94 15.04
N SER A 120 -1.75 -6.21 15.21
CA SER A 120 -3.13 -6.68 14.98
C SER A 120 -4.17 -5.98 15.86
N ASP A 121 -3.76 -5.58 17.07
CA ASP A 121 -4.65 -4.99 18.08
C ASP A 121 -4.48 -3.46 18.16
N PHE A 122 -3.71 -2.87 17.24
CA PHE A 122 -3.45 -1.42 17.27
C PHE A 122 -4.61 -0.68 16.59
N PRO A 123 -4.94 0.53 17.06
CA PRO A 123 -5.83 1.40 16.31
C PRO A 123 -5.17 1.80 14.98
N ALA A 124 -6.00 2.25 14.04
CA ALA A 124 -5.54 2.77 12.75
C ALA A 124 -4.66 4.04 12.84
N GLU A 125 -4.71 4.72 13.98
CA GLU A 125 -4.13 6.05 14.26
C GLU A 125 -2.69 5.99 14.77
#